data_AF-A0A1D2M0M3-F1
#
_entry.id   AF-A0A1D2M0M3-F1
#
_cell.length_a   1.000
_cell.length_b   1.000
_cell.length_c   1.000
_cell.angle_alpha   90.00
_cell.angle_beta   90.00
_cell.angle_gamma   90.00
#
_symmetry.space_group_name_H-M   'P 1'
#
loop_
_entity.id
_entity.type
_entity.pdbx_description
1 polymer ?
#
loop_
_entity_poly.entity_id
_entity_poly.type
_entity_poly.pdbx_seq_one_letter_code
_entity_poly.pdbx_strand_id
1 'polypeptide(L)'
;TTSTSSQQQPYTRASVTRRPVPATQPAPTRAPSTRTRTRGGSSSSSGSSSSSQGQRDHAQRHPRGPVPSANSQIVLLTFDDSVNDLNKNLYRDLFEKGRKNPNGCPISATFYVSNEWTDYSQVQNLAADGHEIASHSVSHSFGEQYSQKKWDREINGQREILAAYGGVKLSEVRG
;
A
#
# COMPACT_ATOMS: atom_id res chain seq x y z
N THR A 1 -47.06 -11.25 -48.74
CA THR A 1 -45.85 -11.33 -47.90
C THR A 1 -45.27 -9.93 -47.79
N THR A 2 -45.39 -9.33 -46.62
CA THR A 2 -45.05 -7.92 -46.38
C THR A 2 -43.72 -7.85 -45.65
N SER A 3 -42.66 -7.37 -46.31
CA SER A 3 -41.34 -7.18 -45.69
C SER A 3 -41.25 -5.82 -45.03
N THR A 4 -41.08 -5.79 -43.71
CA THR A 4 -40.82 -4.58 -42.93
C THR A 4 -39.30 -4.39 -42.77
N SER A 5 -38.79 -3.26 -43.25
CA SER A 5 -37.40 -2.83 -43.08
C SER A 5 -37.27 -2.02 -41.80
N SER A 6 -36.47 -2.49 -40.84
CA SER A 6 -36.14 -1.76 -39.61
C SER A 6 -34.97 -0.82 -39.85
N GLN A 7 -35.21 0.49 -39.81
CA GLN A 7 -34.15 1.49 -39.82
C GLN A 7 -33.48 1.61 -38.44
N GLN A 8 -32.16 1.48 -38.40
CA GLN A 8 -31.34 1.83 -37.23
C GLN A 8 -31.09 3.34 -37.20
N GLN A 9 -31.42 4.01 -36.09
CA GLN A 9 -30.99 5.39 -35.86
C GLN A 9 -29.57 5.45 -35.28
N PRO A 10 -28.75 6.45 -35.66
CA PRO A 10 -27.41 6.61 -35.12
C PRO A 10 -27.45 7.27 -33.73
N TYR A 11 -26.74 6.67 -32.77
CA TYR A 11 -26.50 7.26 -31.45
C TYR A 11 -25.50 8.42 -31.58
N THR A 12 -25.92 9.64 -31.24
CA THR A 12 -25.03 10.80 -31.10
C THR A 12 -24.34 10.79 -29.73
N ARG A 13 -23.00 10.83 -29.76
CA ARG A 13 -22.16 10.86 -28.55
C ARG A 13 -22.24 12.26 -27.91
N ALA A 14 -22.71 12.34 -26.66
CA ALA A 14 -22.71 13.59 -25.91
C ALA A 14 -21.27 14.03 -25.57
N SER A 15 -20.93 15.28 -25.89
CA SER A 15 -19.65 15.90 -25.57
C SER A 15 -19.61 16.29 -24.09
N VAL A 16 -18.68 15.71 -23.32
CA VAL A 16 -18.44 16.08 -21.92
C VAL A 16 -17.44 17.23 -21.87
N THR A 17 -17.91 18.44 -21.58
CA THR A 17 -17.04 19.59 -21.31
C THR A 17 -16.42 19.45 -19.92
N ARG A 18 -15.10 19.27 -19.84
CA ARG A 18 -14.36 19.25 -18.57
C ARG A 18 -14.36 20.65 -17.94
N ARG A 19 -14.83 20.76 -16.69
CA ARG A 19 -14.71 21.99 -15.90
C ARG A 19 -13.26 22.21 -15.44
N PRO A 20 -12.77 23.46 -15.37
CA PRO A 20 -11.43 23.75 -14.86
C PRO A 20 -11.34 23.47 -13.35
N VAL A 21 -10.21 22.92 -12.92
CA VAL A 21 -9.88 22.66 -11.51
C VAL A 21 -9.33 23.94 -10.87
N PRO A 22 -9.76 24.34 -9.65
CA PRO A 22 -9.21 25.51 -8.97
C PRO A 22 -7.76 25.29 -8.54
N ALA A 23 -6.94 26.34 -8.61
CA ALA A 23 -5.57 26.31 -8.13
C ALA A 23 -5.51 26.27 -6.59
N THR A 24 -4.81 25.27 -6.05
CA THR A 24 -4.59 25.09 -4.61
C THR A 24 -3.54 26.10 -4.10
N GLN A 25 -3.87 26.88 -3.06
CA GLN A 25 -2.92 27.76 -2.38
C GLN A 25 -1.98 26.95 -1.45
N PRO A 26 -0.72 27.36 -1.28
CA PRO A 26 0.22 26.66 -0.41
C PRO A 26 -0.08 26.89 1.08
N ALA A 27 0.12 25.84 1.88
CA ALA A 27 -0.10 25.84 3.33
C ALA A 27 0.96 26.67 4.10
N PRO A 28 0.59 27.29 5.24
CA PRO A 28 1.52 28.10 6.03
C PRO A 28 2.52 27.24 6.82
N THR A 29 3.80 27.61 6.75
CA THR A 29 4.89 26.96 7.50
C THR A 29 4.88 27.38 8.96
N ARG A 30 4.81 26.41 9.89
CA ARG A 30 4.90 26.64 11.34
C ARG A 30 6.34 26.48 11.83
N ALA A 31 6.87 27.49 12.52
CA ALA A 31 8.20 27.48 13.11
C ALA A 31 8.32 26.50 14.31
N PRO A 32 9.52 25.92 14.56
CA PRO A 32 9.73 24.97 15.65
C PRO A 32 9.84 25.66 17.01
N SER A 33 9.17 25.09 18.02
CA SER A 33 9.27 25.50 19.43
C SER A 33 10.32 24.64 20.14
N THR A 34 11.36 25.29 20.68
CA THR A 34 12.39 24.67 21.51
C THR A 34 11.90 24.55 22.96
N ARG A 35 11.78 23.32 23.46
CA ARG A 35 11.50 23.04 24.88
C ARG A 35 12.74 22.48 25.57
N THR A 36 13.29 23.26 26.49
CA THR A 36 14.46 22.92 27.32
C THR A 36 14.15 21.77 28.28
N ARG A 37 15.02 20.76 28.36
CA ARG A 37 14.88 19.57 29.22
C ARG A 37 15.62 19.79 30.54
N THR A 38 14.90 19.97 31.64
CA THR A 38 15.47 19.96 33.00
C THR A 38 15.69 18.52 33.48
N ARG A 39 16.75 18.33 34.27
CA ARG A 39 17.34 17.05 34.67
C ARG A 39 17.08 16.84 36.17
N GLY A 40 16.53 15.70 36.54
CA GLY A 40 16.34 15.21 37.92
C GLY A 40 15.56 13.91 37.85
N GLY A 41 15.73 12.89 38.68
CA GLY A 41 16.62 12.60 39.79
C GLY A 41 16.39 11.11 40.12
N SER A 42 17.39 10.47 40.70
CA SER A 42 17.46 9.03 40.95
C SER A 42 16.49 8.58 42.05
N SER A 43 15.75 7.49 41.83
CA SER A 43 15.27 6.64 42.93
C SER A 43 15.04 5.21 42.45
N SER A 44 15.75 4.29 43.08
CA SER A 44 15.69 2.84 42.94
C SER A 44 14.45 2.26 43.63
N SER A 45 13.71 1.42 42.92
CA SER A 45 12.84 0.41 43.53
C SER A 45 12.72 -0.82 42.63
N SER A 46 12.90 -1.96 43.29
CA SER A 46 12.96 -3.34 42.83
C SER A 46 11.62 -3.93 42.40
N GLY A 47 11.67 -4.80 41.37
CA GLY A 47 10.84 -6.00 41.23
C GLY A 47 9.46 -5.85 40.57
N SER A 48 9.33 -6.42 39.36
CA SER A 48 8.28 -7.40 38.97
C SER A 48 8.27 -7.57 37.45
N SER A 49 8.52 -8.80 36.99
CA SER A 49 8.53 -9.18 35.58
C SER A 49 7.10 -9.35 35.07
N SER A 50 6.56 -8.36 34.34
CA SER A 50 5.33 -8.52 33.55
C SER A 50 5.67 -8.53 32.07
N SER A 51 5.38 -9.65 31.40
CA SER A 51 5.51 -9.82 29.95
C SER A 51 4.51 -8.92 29.22
N SER A 52 4.92 -7.70 28.87
CA SER A 52 4.15 -6.79 28.02
C SER A 52 4.53 -7.01 26.55
N GLN A 53 3.80 -7.87 25.85
CA GLN A 53 3.63 -7.69 24.41
C GLN A 53 2.81 -6.41 24.23
N GLY A 54 3.38 -5.36 23.62
CA GLY A 54 2.54 -4.26 23.13
C GLY A 54 3.14 -2.85 23.06
N GLN A 55 4.34 -2.58 23.57
CA GLN A 55 4.95 -1.25 23.42
C GLN A 55 6.41 -1.40 23.00
N ARG A 56 6.66 -1.12 21.71
CA ARG A 56 8.02 -0.88 21.24
C ARG A 56 8.38 0.55 21.64
N ASP A 57 9.04 0.69 22.78
CA ASP A 57 9.70 1.94 23.14
C ASP A 57 10.64 2.34 22.00
N HIS A 58 10.72 3.63 21.67
CA HIS A 58 11.51 4.22 20.56
C HIS A 58 13.03 4.02 20.66
N ALA A 59 13.52 3.08 21.46
CA ALA A 59 14.89 2.60 21.41
C ALA A 59 14.99 1.51 20.34
N GLN A 60 15.85 1.74 19.34
CA GLN A 60 16.22 0.83 18.25
C GLN A 60 16.79 -0.49 18.79
N ARG A 61 15.96 -1.34 19.37
CA ARG A 61 16.33 -2.71 19.75
C ARG A 61 16.17 -3.56 18.52
N HIS A 62 17.30 -4.01 17.99
CA HIS A 62 17.34 -5.02 16.93
C HIS A 62 16.50 -6.24 17.34
N PRO A 63 15.53 -6.66 16.51
CA PRO A 63 14.74 -7.85 16.77
C PRO A 63 15.64 -9.10 16.89
N ARG A 64 15.24 -10.07 17.71
CA ARG A 64 15.98 -11.31 18.02
C ARG A 64 16.05 -12.29 16.83
N GLY A 65 16.60 -11.86 15.71
CA GLY A 65 16.97 -12.69 14.56
C GLY A 65 18.46 -12.53 14.25
N PRO A 66 18.99 -13.26 13.25
CA PRO A 66 20.35 -13.03 12.76
C PRO A 66 20.48 -11.53 12.46
N VAL A 67 21.39 -10.87 13.19
CA VAL A 67 21.63 -9.45 12.97
C VAL A 67 22.21 -9.36 11.56
N PRO A 68 21.59 -8.63 10.63
CA PRO A 68 22.24 -8.29 9.37
C PRO A 68 23.64 -7.76 9.70
N SER A 69 24.64 -7.99 8.85
CA SER A 69 25.98 -7.44 9.11
C SER A 69 25.84 -5.95 9.47
N ALA A 70 26.69 -5.42 10.34
CA ALA A 70 26.54 -4.08 10.91
C ALA A 70 26.37 -2.94 9.86
N ASN A 71 26.62 -3.23 8.58
CA ASN A 71 26.50 -2.33 7.43
C ASN A 71 25.37 -2.71 6.44
N SER A 72 24.43 -3.58 6.80
CA SER A 72 23.33 -3.97 5.91
C SER A 72 22.26 -2.88 5.89
N GLN A 73 22.12 -2.18 4.76
CA GLN A 73 21.04 -1.23 4.53
C GLN A 73 19.81 -1.94 3.95
N ILE A 74 18.63 -1.71 4.54
CA ILE A 74 17.35 -2.15 3.99
C ILE A 74 16.78 -1.03 3.12
N VAL A 75 16.32 -1.37 1.93
CA VAL A 75 15.55 -0.48 1.04
C VAL A 75 14.19 -1.14 0.82
N LEU A 76 13.13 -0.42 1.14
CA LEU A 76 11.75 -0.85 0.88
C LEU A 76 11.28 -0.18 -0.41
N LEU A 77 11.07 -0.99 -1.45
CA LEU A 77 10.47 -0.54 -2.70
C LEU A 77 8.96 -0.80 -2.63
N THR A 78 8.17 0.26 -2.79
CA THR A 78 6.71 0.17 -2.79
C THR A 78 6.14 0.69 -4.09
N PHE A 79 5.03 0.09 -4.51
CA PHE A 79 4.18 0.59 -5.60
C PHE A 79 2.76 0.71 -5.09
N ASP A 80 2.15 1.83 -5.41
CA ASP A 80 0.77 2.14 -5.04
C ASP A 80 -0.13 2.01 -6.29
N ASP A 81 -1.43 1.96 -6.06
CA ASP A 81 -2.50 1.92 -7.06
C ASP A 81 -2.69 0.57 -7.79
N SER A 82 -3.34 0.63 -8.94
CA SER A 82 -3.81 -0.53 -9.69
C SER A 82 -2.68 -1.30 -10.36
N VAL A 83 -2.74 -2.64 -10.31
CA VAL A 83 -1.83 -3.53 -11.08
C VAL A 83 -2.54 -3.94 -12.37
N ASN A 84 -1.95 -3.65 -13.54
CA ASN A 84 -2.55 -3.96 -14.84
C ASN A 84 -1.52 -3.94 -15.99
N ASP A 85 -2.01 -4.10 -17.22
CA ASP A 85 -1.16 -4.17 -18.41
C ASP A 85 -0.31 -2.91 -18.68
N LEU A 86 -0.67 -1.74 -18.12
CA LEU A 86 0.12 -0.51 -18.28
C LEU A 86 1.45 -0.59 -17.52
N ASN A 87 1.47 -1.26 -16.36
CA ASN A 87 2.65 -1.36 -15.51
C ASN A 87 3.35 -2.72 -15.54
N LYS A 88 2.71 -3.76 -16.09
CA LYS A 88 3.28 -5.10 -16.25
C LYS A 88 4.71 -5.12 -16.81
N ASN A 89 4.97 -4.38 -17.89
CA ASN A 89 6.29 -4.35 -18.51
C ASN A 89 7.36 -3.72 -17.60
N LEU A 90 6.98 -2.74 -16.77
CA LEU A 90 7.87 -2.14 -15.78
C LEU A 90 8.23 -3.17 -14.70
N TYR A 91 7.25 -3.89 -14.17
CA TYR A 91 7.49 -4.90 -13.12
C TYR A 91 8.36 -6.04 -13.62
N ARG A 92 8.09 -6.56 -14.82
CA ARG A 92 8.96 -7.55 -15.48
C ARG A 92 10.40 -7.04 -15.58
N ASP A 93 10.56 -5.82 -16.04
CA ASP A 93 11.88 -5.23 -16.25
C ASP A 93 12.65 -5.01 -14.94
N LEU A 94 11.94 -4.81 -13.83
CA LEU A 94 12.51 -4.68 -12.49
C LEU A 94 12.88 -6.02 -11.87
N PHE A 95 11.94 -6.98 -11.86
CA PHE A 95 12.01 -8.18 -11.03
C PHE A 95 12.46 -9.43 -11.78
N GLU A 96 12.11 -9.57 -13.07
CA GLU A 96 12.38 -10.79 -13.84
C GLU A 96 13.75 -10.75 -14.57
N LYS A 97 14.39 -9.57 -14.64
CA LYS A 97 15.71 -9.38 -15.29
C LYS A 97 16.91 -9.69 -14.37
N GLY A 98 16.74 -10.56 -13.39
CA GLY A 98 17.84 -11.14 -12.61
C GLY A 98 18.45 -10.24 -11.52
N ARG A 99 17.75 -9.19 -11.07
CA ARG A 99 18.20 -8.38 -9.92
C ARG A 99 18.12 -9.20 -8.63
N LYS A 100 19.23 -9.28 -7.90
CA LYS A 100 19.36 -10.09 -6.70
C LYS A 100 19.97 -9.29 -5.56
N ASN A 101 19.52 -9.61 -4.34
CA ASN A 101 20.15 -9.17 -3.11
C ASN A 101 21.53 -9.84 -2.94
N PRO A 102 22.42 -9.31 -2.06
CA PRO A 102 23.73 -9.91 -1.79
C PRO A 102 23.69 -11.38 -1.30
N ASN A 103 22.54 -11.83 -0.79
CA ASN A 103 22.30 -13.22 -0.39
C ASN A 103 21.94 -14.15 -1.59
N GLY A 104 21.89 -13.62 -2.82
CA GLY A 104 21.57 -14.38 -4.03
C GLY A 104 20.07 -14.57 -4.30
N CYS A 105 19.19 -14.14 -3.39
CA CYS A 105 17.74 -14.16 -3.61
C CYS A 105 17.32 -13.02 -4.57
N PRO A 106 16.27 -13.20 -5.39
CA PRO A 106 15.65 -12.11 -6.12
C PRO A 106 15.27 -10.94 -5.20
N ILE A 107 15.30 -9.72 -5.72
CA ILE A 107 14.75 -8.57 -5.00
C ILE A 107 13.22 -8.68 -4.98
N SER A 108 12.60 -8.23 -3.89
CA SER A 108 11.14 -8.15 -3.74
C SER A 108 10.70 -6.71 -3.47
N ALA A 109 9.38 -6.50 -3.51
CA ALA A 109 8.74 -5.21 -3.32
C ALA A 109 7.38 -5.43 -2.64
N THR A 110 6.81 -4.34 -2.13
CA THR A 110 5.46 -4.34 -1.56
C THR A 110 4.52 -3.55 -2.46
N PHE A 111 3.40 -4.16 -2.83
CA PHE A 111 2.38 -3.54 -3.67
C PHE A 111 1.19 -3.17 -2.80
N TYR A 112 0.95 -1.88 -2.60
CA TYR A 112 -0.29 -1.38 -2.03
C TYR A 112 -1.30 -1.25 -3.17
N VAL A 113 -2.21 -2.23 -3.29
CA VAL A 113 -3.09 -2.37 -4.46
C VAL A 113 -4.47 -1.77 -4.19
N SER A 114 -4.92 -0.87 -5.06
CA SER A 114 -6.30 -0.37 -5.08
C SER A 114 -7.19 -1.25 -5.96
N ASN A 115 -8.50 -1.28 -5.70
CA ASN A 115 -9.39 -2.17 -6.46
C ASN A 115 -9.61 -1.72 -7.91
N GLU A 116 -9.84 -0.43 -8.12
CA GLU A 116 -10.24 0.06 -9.44
C GLU A 116 -9.14 -0.20 -10.48
N TRP A 117 -9.53 -0.76 -11.63
CA TRP A 117 -8.62 -1.08 -12.76
C TRP A 117 -7.53 -2.12 -12.48
N THR A 118 -7.63 -2.87 -11.38
CA THR A 118 -6.68 -3.95 -11.07
C THR A 118 -7.06 -5.25 -11.77
N ASP A 119 -6.08 -5.85 -12.44
CA ASP A 119 -6.12 -7.22 -12.91
C ASP A 119 -5.58 -8.16 -11.83
N TYR A 120 -6.48 -8.83 -11.13
CA TYR A 120 -6.14 -9.71 -10.02
C TYR A 120 -5.36 -10.96 -10.44
N SER A 121 -5.38 -11.35 -11.71
CA SER A 121 -4.50 -12.43 -12.20
C SER A 121 -3.02 -12.02 -12.15
N GLN A 122 -2.74 -10.73 -12.38
CA GLN A 122 -1.38 -10.19 -12.28
C GLN A 122 -0.97 -10.01 -10.82
N VAL A 123 -1.90 -9.61 -9.94
CA VAL A 123 -1.67 -9.62 -8.49
C VAL A 123 -1.30 -11.01 -7.98
N GLN A 124 -1.99 -12.04 -8.46
CA GLN A 124 -1.69 -13.43 -8.12
C GLN A 124 -0.28 -13.84 -8.55
N ASN A 125 0.15 -13.45 -9.75
CA ASN A 125 1.51 -13.72 -10.22
C ASN A 125 2.55 -12.99 -9.36
N LEU A 126 2.34 -11.70 -9.06
CA LEU A 126 3.24 -10.95 -8.18
C LEU A 126 3.35 -11.59 -6.79
N ALA A 127 2.24 -12.03 -6.20
CA ALA A 127 2.25 -12.75 -4.93
C ALA A 127 3.01 -14.08 -5.02
N ALA A 128 2.79 -14.84 -6.09
CA ALA A 128 3.47 -16.12 -6.33
C ALA A 128 5.00 -15.94 -6.53
N ASP A 129 5.41 -14.81 -7.11
CA ASP A 129 6.82 -14.44 -7.30
C ASP A 129 7.49 -13.93 -6.00
N GLY A 130 6.73 -13.86 -4.89
CA GLY A 130 7.25 -13.53 -3.57
C GLY A 130 7.20 -12.04 -3.22
N HIS A 131 6.40 -11.25 -3.94
CA HIS A 131 6.11 -9.87 -3.58
C HIS A 131 5.05 -9.81 -2.47
N GLU A 132 5.16 -8.79 -1.61
CA GLU A 132 4.12 -8.52 -0.61
C GLU A 132 2.96 -7.78 -1.26
N ILE A 133 1.73 -8.21 -0.98
CA ILE A 133 0.51 -7.57 -1.45
C ILE A 133 -0.25 -6.99 -0.24
N ALA A 134 -0.55 -5.71 -0.31
CA ALA A 134 -1.14 -4.89 0.74
C ALA A 134 -2.34 -4.09 0.22
N SER A 135 -3.18 -3.62 1.16
CA SER A 135 -4.40 -2.88 0.83
C SER A 135 -4.11 -1.40 0.54
N HIS A 136 -4.58 -0.88 -0.59
CA HIS A 136 -4.59 0.55 -0.89
C HIS A 136 -6.01 1.10 -1.07
N SER A 137 -6.93 0.63 -0.21
CA SER A 137 -8.37 0.90 -0.26
C SER A 137 -9.09 0.35 -1.49
N VAL A 138 -10.43 0.30 -1.43
CA VAL A 138 -11.24 -0.14 -2.56
C VAL A 138 -11.38 1.01 -3.56
N SER A 139 -11.77 2.18 -3.06
CA SER A 139 -12.16 3.32 -3.93
C SER A 139 -11.00 4.23 -4.33
N HIS A 140 -9.84 4.12 -3.67
CA HIS A 140 -8.73 5.04 -3.82
C HIS A 140 -9.14 6.53 -3.66
N SER A 141 -10.13 6.79 -2.79
CA SER A 141 -10.59 8.14 -2.50
C SER A 141 -9.83 8.78 -1.32
N PHE A 142 -9.92 10.10 -1.18
CA PHE A 142 -9.25 10.88 -0.14
C PHE A 142 -9.64 10.41 1.28
N GLY A 143 -8.68 9.78 1.97
CA GLY A 143 -8.90 9.11 3.24
C GLY A 143 -9.03 10.05 4.45
N GLU A 144 -8.62 11.31 4.33
CA GLU A 144 -8.62 12.30 5.43
C GLU A 144 -10.02 12.59 5.97
N GLN A 145 -11.05 12.32 5.16
CA GLN A 145 -12.46 12.55 5.48
C GLN A 145 -13.21 11.27 5.84
N TYR A 146 -12.51 10.14 5.96
CA TYR A 146 -13.17 8.88 6.29
C TYR A 146 -13.62 8.88 7.75
N SER A 147 -14.88 8.50 7.98
CA SER A 147 -15.26 7.99 9.30
C SER A 147 -14.54 6.66 9.54
N GLN A 148 -14.34 6.28 10.80
CA GLN A 148 -13.72 4.99 11.14
C GLN A 148 -14.40 3.83 10.40
N LYS A 149 -15.74 3.81 10.37
CA LYS A 149 -16.52 2.80 9.65
C LYS A 149 -16.28 2.81 8.14
N LYS A 150 -16.03 3.97 7.52
CA LYS A 150 -15.67 4.02 6.10
C LYS A 150 -14.24 3.50 5.91
N TRP A 151 -13.30 3.95 6.73
CA TRP A 151 -11.92 3.48 6.70
C TRP A 151 -11.83 1.95 6.84
N ASP A 152 -12.54 1.37 7.82
CA ASP A 152 -12.56 -0.08 8.04
C ASP A 152 -13.08 -0.83 6.82
N ARG A 153 -14.13 -0.32 6.15
CA ARG A 153 -14.69 -0.94 4.94
C ARG A 153 -13.78 -0.80 3.74
N GLU A 154 -13.08 0.32 3.61
CA GLU A 154 -12.15 0.56 2.52
C GLU A 154 -10.90 -0.32 2.65
N ILE A 155 -10.30 -0.36 3.84
CA ILE A 155 -9.04 -1.09 4.05
C ILE A 155 -9.27 -2.59 4.19
N ASN A 156 -10.22 -3.03 5.03
CA ASN A 156 -10.51 -4.46 5.17
C ASN A 156 -11.23 -5.02 3.93
N GLY A 157 -12.10 -4.23 3.30
CA GLY A 157 -12.78 -4.64 2.08
C GLY A 157 -11.76 -4.95 0.98
N GLN A 158 -10.78 -4.07 0.78
CA GLN A 158 -9.75 -4.35 -0.23
C GLN A 158 -8.86 -5.55 0.15
N ARG A 159 -8.58 -5.74 1.43
CA ARG A 159 -7.90 -6.95 1.93
C ARG A 159 -8.68 -8.24 1.63
N GLU A 160 -10.01 -8.23 1.77
CA GLU A 160 -10.87 -9.36 1.42
C GLU A 160 -10.92 -9.60 -0.09
N ILE A 161 -10.98 -8.54 -0.90
CA ILE A 161 -10.96 -8.62 -2.36
C ILE A 161 -9.62 -9.21 -2.86
N LEU A 162 -8.49 -8.73 -2.34
CA LEU A 162 -7.16 -9.28 -2.65
C LEU A 162 -7.07 -10.77 -2.32
N ALA A 163 -7.67 -11.20 -1.20
CA ALA A 163 -7.68 -12.61 -0.83
C ALA A 163 -8.62 -13.45 -1.71
N ALA A 164 -9.77 -12.91 -2.08
CA ALA A 164 -10.77 -13.62 -2.87
C ALA A 164 -10.38 -13.76 -4.35
N TYR A 165 -9.77 -12.71 -4.93
CA TYR A 165 -9.53 -12.64 -6.36
C TYR A 165 -8.04 -12.65 -6.74
N GLY A 166 -7.16 -12.15 -5.87
CA GLY A 166 -5.72 -12.06 -6.11
C GLY A 166 -4.93 -13.29 -5.68
N GLY A 167 -5.57 -14.34 -5.17
CA GLY A 167 -4.90 -15.58 -4.74
C GLY A 167 -3.97 -15.43 -3.53
N VAL A 168 -4.03 -14.30 -2.81
CA VAL A 168 -3.24 -14.03 -1.61
C VAL A 168 -3.96 -14.60 -0.39
N LYS A 169 -3.26 -15.20 0.58
CA LYS A 169 -3.93 -15.60 1.82
C LYS A 169 -4.36 -14.36 2.59
N LEU A 170 -5.57 -14.37 3.15
CA LEU A 170 -6.06 -13.27 3.97
C LEU A 170 -5.09 -12.93 5.13
N SER A 171 -4.38 -13.93 5.68
CA SER A 171 -3.38 -13.75 6.74
C SER A 171 -2.03 -13.17 6.28
N GLU A 172 -1.80 -13.10 4.97
CA GLU A 172 -0.60 -12.54 4.34
C GLU A 172 -0.80 -11.07 3.92
N VAL A 173 -2.05 -10.63 3.69
CA VAL A 173 -2.37 -9.20 3.52
C VAL A 173 -2.37 -8.53 4.91
N ARG A 174 -1.27 -7.84 5.24
CA ARG A 174 -1.02 -7.23 6.56
C ARG A 174 -0.78 -5.72 6.53
N GLY A 175 -0.42 -5.19 5.37
CA GLY A 175 -0.23 -3.77 5.09
C GLY A 175 -1.51 -3.10 4.61
#